data_AF-A0A417XYG4-F1
#
_entry.id   AF-A0A417XYG4-F1
#
_cell.length_a   1.000
_cell.length_b   1.000
_cell.length_c   1.000
_cell.angle_alpha   90.00
_cell.angle_beta   90.00
_cell.angle_gamma   90.00
#
_symmetry.space_group_name_H-M   'P 1'
#
loop_
_entity.id
_entity.type
_entity.pdbx_description
1 polymer ?
#
loop_
_entity_poly.entity_id
_entity_poly.type
_entity_poly.pdbx_seq_one_letter_code
_entity_poly.pdbx_strand_id
1 'polypeptide(L)'
;MSNPPPAWHPDPHNPTQWRWWDGLQWTERTAPMAQADTRGSDPNARRSLGALRDRLQSRERSPSAKKPAGAPGGRGVAPWSEDLKAQAIVGESFHLESFNALAAEDGHGSIPEWGVELVDPVAAILPDPENPYDSSAVAVWINGRHLVGHLPKTVAGIYFERLSTFDPGTYLQVPARVWIGYHEEWNDDGESRRIPTGSVTVRIPDVAGITPFNDLPDEPHVLLPWGKAAQISGEENHMDVLRRFSLGSDPRNVAATLHVVDEPRKTGAAVRQVEVRLDGQRVGVMSKAISDQIVDLVAYVDGLGRLPVARAIIKGSDLRAEVTVRVARTADVPQRWLDSVRPQEGT
;
A
#
# COMPACT_ATOMS: atom_id res chain seq x y z
N MET A 1 1.34 40.65 13.37
CA MET A 1 1.61 39.74 12.23
C MET A 1 2.69 38.78 12.71
N SER A 2 2.37 37.49 12.82
CA SER A 2 3.31 36.47 13.32
C SER A 2 4.21 36.05 12.15
N ASN A 3 5.52 36.11 12.32
CA ASN A 3 6.46 35.65 11.29
C ASN A 3 6.26 34.14 11.07
N PRO A 4 6.38 33.67 9.81
CA PRO A 4 6.23 32.24 9.50
C PRO A 4 7.29 31.42 10.26
N PRO A 5 6.96 30.16 10.62
CA PRO A 5 7.90 29.28 11.30
C PRO A 5 9.12 28.99 10.41
N PRO A 6 10.26 28.58 11.02
CA PRO A 6 11.45 28.23 10.29
C PRO A 6 11.17 27.08 9.31
N ALA A 7 11.31 27.34 8.01
CA ALA A 7 11.01 26.39 6.95
C ALA A 7 11.62 26.83 5.61
N TRP A 8 11.54 25.95 4.62
CA TRP A 8 11.78 26.32 3.23
C TRP A 8 10.57 27.09 2.68
N HIS A 9 10.83 28.28 2.15
CA HIS A 9 9.83 29.11 1.50
C HIS A 9 10.34 29.52 0.10
N PRO A 10 9.46 29.89 -0.84
CA PRO A 10 9.89 30.42 -2.14
C PRO A 10 10.82 31.63 -1.96
N ASP A 11 11.98 31.63 -2.61
CA ASP A 11 12.95 32.72 -2.48
C ASP A 11 12.36 34.03 -3.04
N PRO A 12 12.23 35.10 -2.24
CA PRO A 12 11.72 36.39 -2.71
C PRO A 12 12.55 37.01 -3.83
N HIS A 13 13.83 36.64 -3.95
CA HIS A 13 14.77 37.21 -4.92
C HIS A 13 14.97 36.31 -6.15
N ASN A 14 14.55 35.04 -6.09
CA ASN A 14 14.62 34.12 -7.22
C ASN A 14 13.45 33.12 -7.16
N PRO A 15 12.36 33.33 -7.91
CA PRO A 15 11.16 32.50 -7.81
C PRO A 15 11.34 31.06 -8.34
N THR A 16 12.52 30.69 -8.85
CA THR A 16 12.85 29.33 -9.31
C THR A 16 13.57 28.48 -8.26
N GLN A 17 13.70 28.98 -7.03
CA GLN A 17 14.33 28.27 -5.93
C GLN A 17 13.59 28.49 -4.60
N TRP A 18 13.72 27.52 -3.71
CA TRP A 18 13.40 27.63 -2.30
C TRP A 18 14.57 28.26 -1.56
N ARG A 19 14.29 29.05 -0.53
CA ARG A 19 15.28 29.58 0.41
C ARG A 19 14.82 29.28 1.84
N TRP A 20 15.76 29.01 2.72
CA TRP A 20 15.44 28.67 4.10
C TRP A 20 15.23 29.95 4.93
N TRP A 21 14.07 30.08 5.55
CA TRP A 21 13.74 31.07 6.57
C TRP A 21 13.99 30.47 7.94
N ASP A 22 14.73 31.15 8.81
CA ASP A 22 15.07 30.65 10.15
C ASP A 22 14.11 31.11 11.25
N GLY A 23 13.01 31.79 10.89
CA GLY A 23 12.05 32.38 11.82
C GLY A 23 12.25 33.88 12.05
N LEU A 24 13.45 34.41 11.79
CA LEU A 24 13.82 35.81 11.97
C LEU A 24 14.35 36.46 10.68
N GLN A 25 15.07 35.72 9.84
CA GLN A 25 15.66 36.18 8.59
C GLN A 25 15.83 35.06 7.55
N TRP A 26 16.07 35.46 6.30
CA TRP A 26 16.42 34.53 5.23
C TRP A 26 17.88 34.13 5.33
N THR A 27 18.16 32.83 5.29
CA THR A 27 19.53 32.30 5.31
C THR A 27 20.08 32.14 3.89
N GLU A 28 21.38 31.87 3.73
CA GLU A 28 21.98 31.60 2.41
C GLU A 28 21.68 30.21 1.85
N ARG A 29 21.00 29.35 2.62
CA ARG A 29 20.62 28.02 2.17
C ARG A 29 19.51 28.13 1.12
N THR A 30 19.82 27.70 -0.10
CA THR A 30 18.89 27.62 -1.24
C THR A 30 18.72 26.17 -1.71
N ALA A 31 17.56 25.85 -2.27
CA ALA A 31 17.29 24.56 -2.91
C ALA A 31 16.53 24.80 -4.23
N PRO A 32 16.87 24.12 -5.33
CA PRO A 32 16.22 24.34 -6.62
C PRO A 32 14.74 23.95 -6.56
N MET A 33 13.85 24.85 -7.00
CA MET A 33 12.44 24.54 -7.18
C MET A 33 12.32 23.88 -8.55
N ALA A 34 12.24 22.55 -8.58
CA ALA A 34 12.05 21.82 -9.82
C ALA A 34 10.91 22.46 -10.62
N GLN A 35 11.22 22.96 -11.82
CA GLN A 35 10.23 23.57 -12.68
C GLN A 35 9.11 22.55 -12.88
N ALA A 36 7.92 22.90 -12.42
CA ALA A 36 6.72 22.15 -12.73
C ALA A 36 6.55 22.20 -14.24
N ASP A 37 6.97 21.12 -14.92
CA ASP A 37 6.52 20.83 -16.27
C ASP A 37 5.00 20.76 -16.22
N THR A 38 4.40 21.88 -16.58
CA THR A 38 2.98 22.06 -16.80
C THR A 38 2.67 21.45 -18.15
N ARG A 39 2.63 20.11 -18.19
CA ARG A 39 1.92 19.35 -19.22
C ARG A 39 0.99 18.37 -18.53
N GLY A 40 -0.29 18.55 -18.85
CA GLY A 40 -1.45 17.99 -18.20
C GLY A 40 -1.39 16.49 -17.93
N SER A 41 -2.09 16.13 -16.84
CA SER A 41 -2.71 14.81 -16.64
C SER A 41 -1.81 13.64 -17.03
N ASP A 42 -0.87 13.29 -16.15
CA ASP A 42 -0.04 12.12 -16.34
C ASP A 42 -0.91 10.84 -16.38
N PRO A 43 -1.03 10.15 -17.53
CA PRO A 43 -1.81 8.93 -17.66
C PRO A 43 -1.13 7.74 -16.95
N ASN A 44 0.11 7.89 -16.49
CA ASN A 44 0.89 6.81 -15.87
C ASN A 44 0.66 6.62 -14.37
N ALA A 45 0.04 7.57 -13.66
CA ALA A 45 -0.39 7.34 -12.28
C ALA A 45 -1.46 6.23 -12.17
N ARG A 46 -2.13 5.90 -13.29
CA ARG A 46 -3.07 4.77 -13.41
C ARG A 46 -2.41 3.47 -13.89
N ARG A 47 -1.16 3.51 -14.36
CA ARG A 47 -0.40 2.34 -14.88
C ARG A 47 0.53 1.70 -13.84
N SER A 48 0.76 2.36 -12.71
CA SER A 48 1.73 1.96 -11.69
C SER A 48 1.35 0.71 -10.87
N LEU A 49 0.06 0.38 -10.71
CA LEU A 49 -0.34 -0.81 -9.95
C LEU A 49 -0.19 -2.12 -10.73
N GLY A 50 -0.32 -2.11 -12.07
CA GLY A 50 -0.20 -3.32 -12.89
C GLY A 50 1.22 -3.87 -12.95
N ALA A 51 2.21 -2.98 -13.11
CA ALA A 51 3.63 -3.32 -13.08
C ALA A 51 4.12 -3.71 -11.66
N LEU A 52 3.64 -3.00 -10.62
CA LEU A 52 3.87 -3.35 -9.21
C LEU A 52 3.32 -4.75 -8.89
N ARG A 53 2.11 -5.06 -9.37
CA ARG A 53 1.51 -6.40 -9.28
C ARG A 53 2.51 -7.44 -9.79
N ASP A 54 3.08 -7.20 -10.98
CA ASP A 54 3.89 -8.17 -11.75
C ASP A 54 5.21 -8.56 -11.10
N ARG A 55 5.82 -7.65 -10.36
CA ARG A 55 7.10 -7.89 -9.66
C ARG A 55 6.96 -8.37 -8.22
N LEU A 56 5.86 -7.99 -7.54
CA LEU A 56 5.59 -8.38 -6.16
C LEU A 56 5.63 -9.89 -5.88
N GLN A 57 5.25 -10.72 -6.86
CA GLN A 57 5.16 -12.18 -6.68
C GLN A 57 6.18 -12.96 -7.53
N SER A 58 7.07 -12.29 -8.27
CA SER A 58 8.22 -12.94 -8.92
C SER A 58 9.43 -13.10 -7.99
N ARG A 59 9.55 -12.29 -6.92
CA ARG A 59 10.65 -12.38 -5.93
C ARG A 59 10.37 -13.29 -4.72
N GLU A 60 9.14 -13.78 -4.53
CA GLU A 60 8.83 -14.81 -3.52
C GLU A 60 9.52 -16.16 -3.80
N ARG A 61 10.06 -16.37 -5.03
CA ARG A 61 10.64 -17.65 -5.49
C ARG A 61 12.16 -17.65 -5.74
N SER A 62 12.89 -16.57 -5.49
CA SER A 62 14.35 -16.58 -5.68
C SER A 62 15.03 -17.39 -4.57
N PRO A 63 15.69 -18.53 -4.86
CA PRO A 63 16.43 -19.27 -3.86
C PRO A 63 17.84 -18.70 -3.71
N SER A 64 18.34 -18.73 -2.47
CA SER A 64 19.76 -18.62 -2.12
C SER A 64 20.38 -17.21 -2.04
N ALA A 65 19.87 -16.38 -1.13
CA ALA A 65 20.72 -15.47 -0.35
C ALA A 65 20.36 -15.61 1.13
N LYS A 66 21.36 -15.77 2.00
CA LYS A 66 21.15 -15.92 3.45
C LYS A 66 20.40 -14.69 3.95
N LYS A 67 19.19 -14.89 4.49
CA LYS A 67 18.33 -13.80 4.95
C LYS A 67 18.98 -13.10 6.15
N PRO A 68 19.11 -11.76 6.16
CA PRO A 68 19.68 -11.05 7.29
C PRO A 68 18.77 -11.21 8.52
N ALA A 69 19.38 -11.23 9.71
CA ALA A 69 18.65 -11.33 10.97
C ALA A 69 17.66 -10.15 11.11
N GLY A 70 16.44 -10.44 11.55
CA GLY A 70 15.37 -9.44 11.69
C GLY A 70 14.56 -9.13 10.43
N ALA A 71 14.99 -9.57 9.24
CA ALA A 71 14.23 -9.32 8.02
C ALA A 71 12.84 -9.99 8.07
N PRO A 72 11.77 -9.28 7.64
CA PRO A 72 10.40 -9.74 7.80
C PRO A 72 10.21 -11.12 7.17
N GLY A 73 9.90 -12.11 8.00
CA GLY A 73 9.47 -13.44 7.57
C GLY A 73 7.97 -13.48 7.41
N GLY A 74 7.50 -14.19 6.39
CA GLY A 74 6.09 -14.48 6.18
C GLY A 74 5.45 -13.66 5.06
N ARG A 75 4.19 -13.25 5.24
CA ARG A 75 3.28 -12.84 4.16
C ARG A 75 3.05 -11.33 4.15
N GLY A 76 3.41 -10.69 3.04
CA GLY A 76 3.05 -9.29 2.80
C GLY A 76 1.57 -9.14 2.44
N VAL A 77 0.85 -8.29 3.15
CA VAL A 77 -0.54 -7.94 2.85
C VAL A 77 -0.64 -6.52 2.31
N ALA A 78 -1.37 -6.38 1.21
CA ALA A 78 -1.67 -5.07 0.65
C ALA A 78 -2.74 -4.36 1.51
N PRO A 79 -2.70 -3.01 1.62
CA PRO A 79 -3.66 -2.25 2.40
C PRO A 79 -5.09 -2.43 1.92
N TRP A 80 -6.04 -2.03 2.76
CA TRP A 80 -7.47 -2.02 2.48
C TRP A 80 -7.94 -0.74 1.80
N SER A 81 -7.18 0.35 1.91
CA SER A 81 -7.39 1.60 1.19
C SER A 81 -6.42 1.78 0.02
N GLU A 82 -6.91 2.34 -1.10
CA GLU A 82 -6.06 2.81 -2.22
C GLU A 82 -5.58 4.26 -2.00
N ASP A 83 -6.14 4.98 -1.03
CA ASP A 83 -5.70 6.33 -0.68
C ASP A 83 -4.42 6.25 0.16
N LEU A 84 -3.29 6.21 -0.55
CA LEU A 84 -1.96 6.15 0.03
C LEU A 84 -1.33 7.55 0.06
N LYS A 85 -0.74 7.89 1.21
CA LYS A 85 -0.04 9.15 1.45
C LYS A 85 1.46 8.90 1.50
N ALA A 86 2.23 9.89 1.04
CA ALA A 86 3.68 9.85 1.14
C ALA A 86 4.10 10.05 2.60
N GLN A 87 4.95 9.15 3.11
CA GLN A 87 5.55 9.23 4.44
C GLN A 87 7.05 9.07 4.30
N ALA A 88 7.78 10.13 4.66
CA ALA A 88 9.24 10.07 4.75
C ALA A 88 9.65 9.15 5.90
N ILE A 89 10.72 8.40 5.68
CA ILE A 89 11.32 7.53 6.70
C ILE A 89 12.37 8.34 7.47
N VAL A 90 12.75 7.82 8.64
CA VAL A 90 13.85 8.36 9.44
C VAL A 90 14.84 7.26 9.78
N GLY A 91 16.08 7.65 10.06
CA GLY A 91 17.15 6.74 10.44
C GLY A 91 17.88 6.10 9.26
N GLU A 92 17.65 6.57 8.03
CA GLU A 92 18.31 6.06 6.82
C GLU A 92 19.84 6.12 6.92
N SER A 93 20.38 7.15 7.56
CA SER A 93 21.83 7.29 7.77
C SER A 93 22.47 6.14 8.56
N PHE A 94 21.70 5.39 9.35
CA PHE A 94 22.19 4.23 10.10
C PHE A 94 22.23 2.94 9.26
N HIS A 95 21.72 2.97 8.02
CA HIS A 95 21.50 1.78 7.19
C HIS A 95 22.25 1.85 5.85
N LEU A 96 23.46 2.41 5.85
CA LEU A 96 24.26 2.59 4.63
C LEU A 96 24.58 1.28 3.89
N GLU A 97 24.82 0.19 4.64
CA GLU A 97 25.06 -1.14 4.06
C GLU A 97 23.84 -1.64 3.27
N SER A 98 22.63 -1.41 3.81
CA SER A 98 21.37 -1.74 3.13
C SER A 98 21.24 -1.00 1.80
N PHE A 99 21.58 0.29 1.74
CA PHE A 99 21.50 1.06 0.50
C PHE A 99 22.52 0.61 -0.55
N ASN A 100 23.75 0.29 -0.14
CA ASN A 100 24.74 -0.28 -1.06
C ASN A 100 24.26 -1.63 -1.63
N ALA A 101 23.71 -2.50 -0.78
CA ALA A 101 23.17 -3.79 -1.21
C ALA A 101 21.98 -3.63 -2.15
N LEU A 102 21.08 -2.68 -1.87
CA LEU A 102 19.94 -2.36 -2.74
C LEU A 102 20.38 -1.86 -4.12
N ALA A 103 21.35 -0.95 -4.19
CA ALA A 103 21.88 -0.46 -5.46
C ALA A 103 22.51 -1.59 -6.28
N ALA A 104 23.31 -2.45 -5.63
CA ALA A 104 23.92 -3.61 -6.29
C ALA A 104 22.87 -4.61 -6.82
N GLU A 105 21.81 -4.89 -6.05
CA GLU A 105 20.71 -5.76 -6.47
C GLU A 105 19.88 -5.20 -7.65
N ASP A 106 19.86 -3.87 -7.80
CA ASP A 106 19.20 -3.18 -8.92
C ASP A 106 20.11 -3.08 -10.15
N GLY A 107 21.31 -3.67 -10.09
CA GLY A 107 22.26 -3.75 -11.21
C GLY A 107 23.29 -2.63 -11.24
N HIS A 108 23.36 -1.79 -10.20
CA HIS A 108 24.34 -0.72 -10.08
C HIS A 108 25.58 -1.19 -9.31
N GLY A 109 26.64 -1.58 -10.04
CA GLY A 109 27.93 -1.96 -9.44
C GLY A 109 28.66 -0.81 -8.73
N SER A 110 28.28 0.43 -9.03
CA SER A 110 28.70 1.64 -8.32
C SER A 110 27.60 2.69 -8.44
N ILE A 111 27.37 3.47 -7.38
CA ILE A 111 26.39 4.56 -7.39
C ILE A 111 27.00 5.77 -8.13
N PRO A 112 26.35 6.31 -9.18
CA PRO A 112 26.80 7.51 -9.88
C PRO A 112 26.80 8.76 -8.98
N GLU A 113 27.44 9.83 -9.45
CA GLU A 113 27.50 11.11 -8.72
C GLU A 113 26.10 11.70 -8.46
N TRP A 114 25.21 11.62 -9.44
CA TRP A 114 23.82 12.08 -9.34
C TRP A 114 22.88 11.08 -8.62
N GLY A 115 23.42 9.96 -8.13
CA GLY A 115 22.66 8.90 -7.47
C GLY A 115 21.86 8.01 -8.42
N VAL A 116 21.09 7.10 -7.83
CA VAL A 116 20.16 6.19 -8.49
C VAL A 116 18.81 6.22 -7.80
N GLU A 117 17.73 6.08 -8.57
CA GLU A 117 16.40 5.83 -8.03
C GLU A 117 16.00 4.41 -8.39
N LEU A 118 15.68 3.59 -7.39
CA LEU A 118 15.31 2.21 -7.62
C LEU A 118 14.00 2.13 -8.39
N VAL A 119 13.89 1.15 -9.28
CA VAL A 119 12.68 0.94 -10.08
C VAL A 119 11.66 0.11 -9.30
N ASP A 120 10.51 0.73 -9.00
CA ASP A 120 9.35 0.11 -8.33
C ASP A 120 9.67 -0.62 -7.01
N PRO A 121 10.39 0.00 -6.05
CA PRO A 121 10.72 -0.67 -4.80
C PRO A 121 9.48 -0.84 -3.92
N VAL A 122 9.49 -1.92 -3.14
CA VAL A 122 8.38 -2.25 -2.24
C VAL A 122 8.88 -2.29 -0.81
N ALA A 123 8.13 -1.62 0.08
CA ALA A 123 8.39 -1.63 1.50
C ALA A 123 7.52 -2.66 2.21
N ALA A 124 8.14 -3.40 3.12
CA ALA A 124 7.50 -4.13 4.20
C ALA A 124 7.56 -3.28 5.47
N ILE A 125 6.41 -3.07 6.10
CA ILE A 125 6.23 -2.24 7.29
C ILE A 125 5.68 -3.14 8.40
N LEU A 126 6.38 -3.17 9.53
CA LEU A 126 6.06 -4.04 10.66
C LEU A 126 6.46 -3.42 12.00
N PRO A 127 5.80 -3.80 13.10
CA PRO A 127 6.20 -3.42 14.45
C PRO A 127 7.63 -3.89 14.76
N ASP A 128 8.36 -3.09 15.52
CA ASP A 128 9.70 -3.39 16.04
C ASP A 128 9.70 -3.17 17.57
N PRO A 129 8.95 -4.00 18.34
CA PRO A 129 8.77 -3.79 19.79
C PRO A 129 10.06 -4.01 20.59
N GLU A 130 11.02 -4.73 20.02
CA GLU A 130 12.34 -5.01 20.62
C GLU A 130 13.33 -3.86 20.39
N ASN A 131 12.90 -2.78 19.73
CA ASN A 131 13.74 -1.61 19.53
C ASN A 131 14.13 -0.97 20.88
N PRO A 132 15.43 -0.82 21.18
CA PRO A 132 15.88 -0.37 22.50
C PRO A 132 15.55 1.10 22.79
N TYR A 133 15.18 1.89 21.79
CA TYR A 133 14.93 3.34 21.92
C TYR A 133 13.44 3.69 21.95
N ASP A 134 12.58 2.86 21.36
CA ASP A 134 11.14 3.09 21.25
C ASP A 134 10.39 1.77 21.10
N SER A 135 9.69 1.33 22.15
CA SER A 135 8.89 0.11 22.14
C SER A 135 7.69 0.14 21.19
N SER A 136 7.37 1.32 20.62
CA SER A 136 6.36 1.52 19.58
C SER A 136 6.95 1.75 18.20
N ALA A 137 8.24 1.47 18.01
CA ALA A 137 8.92 1.62 16.73
C ALA A 137 8.25 0.76 15.64
N VAL A 138 8.25 1.30 14.42
CA VAL A 138 7.76 0.60 13.23
C VAL A 138 8.87 0.60 12.19
N ALA A 139 9.41 -0.57 11.92
CA ALA A 139 10.52 -0.76 10.99
C ALA A 139 10.04 -0.77 9.54
N VAL A 140 10.89 -0.27 8.64
CA VAL A 140 10.65 -0.22 7.21
C VAL A 140 11.78 -0.96 6.49
N TRP A 141 11.39 -1.99 5.75
CA TRP A 141 12.30 -2.85 5.02
C TRP A 141 12.02 -2.77 3.53
N ILE A 142 13.03 -2.58 2.70
CA ILE A 142 12.88 -2.61 1.25
C ILE A 142 13.10 -4.03 0.73
N ASN A 143 12.23 -4.44 -0.19
CA ASN A 143 12.20 -5.76 -0.83
C ASN A 143 12.17 -6.92 0.18
N GLY A 144 11.63 -6.67 1.38
CA GLY A 144 11.54 -7.65 2.47
C GLY A 144 12.88 -8.12 3.03
N ARG A 145 13.98 -7.42 2.72
CA ARG A 145 15.35 -7.90 3.01
C ARG A 145 16.25 -6.85 3.66
N HIS A 146 16.08 -5.59 3.30
CA HIS A 146 17.01 -4.52 3.69
C HIS A 146 16.31 -3.54 4.62
N LEU A 147 16.68 -3.53 5.90
CA LEU A 147 16.19 -2.52 6.85
C LEU A 147 16.75 -1.16 6.41
N VAL A 148 15.88 -0.20 6.15
CA VAL A 148 16.27 1.14 5.66
C VAL A 148 15.96 2.24 6.66
N GLY A 149 15.25 1.93 7.74
CA GLY A 149 14.91 2.88 8.80
C GLY A 149 13.57 2.56 9.43
N HIS A 150 12.98 3.58 10.05
CA HIS A 150 11.73 3.47 10.80
C HIS A 150 10.76 4.58 10.44
N LEU A 151 9.47 4.36 10.71
CA LEU A 151 8.51 5.45 10.69
C LEU A 151 8.91 6.51 11.75
N PRO A 152 8.70 7.81 11.49
CA PRO A 152 8.96 8.84 12.48
C PRO A 152 8.18 8.57 13.77
N LYS A 153 8.79 8.84 14.92
CA LYS A 153 8.20 8.61 16.24
C LYS A 153 6.79 9.22 16.41
N THR A 154 6.53 10.36 15.78
CA THR A 154 5.23 11.05 15.83
C THR A 154 4.10 10.29 15.14
N VAL A 155 4.41 9.40 14.21
CA VAL A 155 3.41 8.56 13.50
C VAL A 155 3.52 7.08 13.89
N ALA A 156 4.70 6.62 14.31
CA ALA A 156 4.99 5.21 14.59
C ALA A 156 3.98 4.61 15.59
N GLY A 157 3.70 5.28 16.70
CA GLY A 157 2.78 4.78 17.73
C GLY A 157 1.37 4.45 17.21
N ILE A 158 0.82 5.28 16.31
CA ILE A 158 -0.53 5.06 15.76
C ILE A 158 -0.56 3.84 14.82
N TYR A 159 0.50 3.67 14.02
CA TYR A 159 0.61 2.51 13.14
C TYR A 159 0.96 1.24 13.90
N PHE A 160 1.77 1.34 14.96
CA PHE A 160 2.19 0.22 15.79
C PHE A 160 0.99 -0.54 16.34
N GLU A 161 0.01 0.16 16.91
CA GLU A 161 -1.19 -0.47 17.48
C GLU A 161 -1.94 -1.31 16.43
N ARG A 162 -2.16 -0.77 15.23
CA ARG A 162 -2.85 -1.50 14.15
C ARG A 162 -2.03 -2.62 13.55
N LEU A 163 -0.74 -2.40 13.32
CA LEU A 163 0.13 -3.41 12.73
C LEU A 163 0.35 -4.58 13.70
N SER A 164 0.28 -4.35 15.01
CA SER A 164 0.40 -5.39 16.03
C SER A 164 -0.81 -6.34 16.10
N THR A 165 -1.92 -6.02 15.43
CA THR A 165 -3.07 -6.93 15.32
C THR A 165 -2.93 -7.95 14.19
N PHE A 166 -1.85 -7.88 13.41
CA PHE A 166 -1.59 -8.84 12.34
C PHE A 166 -1.20 -10.20 12.92
N ASP A 167 -1.58 -11.27 12.21
CA ASP A 167 -1.08 -12.61 12.52
C ASP A 167 0.46 -12.62 12.51
N PRO A 168 1.11 -13.38 13.41
CA PRO A 168 2.56 -13.53 13.42
C PRO A 168 3.11 -13.85 12.02
N GLY A 169 4.11 -13.07 11.59
CA GLY A 169 4.71 -13.20 10.25
C GLY A 169 3.92 -12.51 9.13
N THR A 170 2.87 -11.74 9.43
CA THR A 170 2.21 -10.87 8.46
C THR A 170 2.73 -9.45 8.60
N TYR A 171 2.94 -8.76 7.47
CA TYR A 171 3.40 -7.37 7.46
C TYR A 171 2.67 -6.54 6.39
N LEU A 172 2.59 -5.23 6.61
CA LEU A 172 1.96 -4.32 5.66
C LEU A 172 2.92 -4.08 4.50
N GLN A 173 2.47 -4.33 3.28
CA GLN A 173 3.28 -4.17 2.08
C GLN A 173 2.77 -3.01 1.23
N VAL A 174 3.65 -2.06 0.95
CA VAL A 174 3.30 -0.81 0.25
C VAL A 174 4.35 -0.41 -0.79
N PRO A 175 3.99 0.40 -1.80
CA PRO A 175 4.97 1.00 -2.69
C PRO A 175 5.93 1.92 -1.92
N ALA A 176 7.18 1.97 -2.37
CA ALA A 176 8.17 2.91 -1.87
C ALA A 176 8.78 3.70 -3.03
N ARG A 177 9.38 4.84 -2.69
CA ARG A 177 10.38 5.53 -3.49
C ARG A 177 11.69 5.42 -2.72
N VAL A 178 12.74 4.97 -3.39
CA VAL A 178 14.08 4.83 -2.80
C VAL A 178 15.06 5.51 -3.73
N TRP A 179 15.66 6.59 -3.24
CA TRP A 179 16.79 7.24 -3.90
C TRP A 179 18.07 6.95 -3.10
N ILE A 180 19.15 6.67 -3.80
CA ILE A 180 20.45 6.32 -3.21
C ILE A 180 21.51 7.16 -3.90
N GLY A 181 22.35 7.84 -3.12
CA GLY A 181 23.38 8.71 -3.65
C GLY A 181 24.51 8.91 -2.66
N TYR A 182 25.18 10.04 -2.79
CA TYR A 182 26.20 10.50 -1.85
C TYR A 182 25.89 11.92 -1.42
N HIS A 183 26.24 12.25 -0.18
CA HIS A 183 26.40 13.63 0.24
C HIS A 183 27.88 13.86 0.57
N GLU A 184 28.36 15.07 0.29
CA GLU A 184 29.72 15.48 0.68
C GLU A 184 29.70 15.97 2.12
N GLU A 185 30.54 15.39 2.96
CA GLU A 185 30.84 15.93 4.27
C GLU A 185 32.25 16.52 4.24
N TRP A 186 32.36 17.81 4.58
CA TRP A 186 33.63 18.52 4.64
C TRP A 186 34.15 18.46 6.07
N ASN A 187 35.39 18.03 6.26
CA ASN A 187 36.05 18.13 7.56
C ASN A 187 36.64 19.54 7.77
N ASP A 188 37.00 19.86 9.01
CA ASP A 188 37.59 21.16 9.39
C ASP A 188 38.93 21.45 8.65
N ASP A 189 39.57 20.41 8.12
CA ASP A 189 40.81 20.48 7.34
C ASP A 189 40.57 20.75 5.83
N GLY A 190 39.31 20.89 5.40
CA GLY A 190 38.93 21.21 4.02
C GLY A 190 38.94 20.02 3.05
N GLU A 191 39.06 18.79 3.54
CA GLU A 191 38.89 17.57 2.77
C GLU A 191 37.40 17.16 2.74
N SER A 192 36.89 16.81 1.56
CA SER A 192 35.55 16.27 1.41
C SER A 192 35.56 14.74 1.42
N ARG A 193 34.65 14.16 2.20
CA ARG A 193 34.36 12.72 2.19
C ARG A 193 32.99 12.48 1.59
N ARG A 194 32.92 11.59 0.59
CA ARG A 194 31.65 11.12 0.04
C ARG A 194 31.03 10.09 0.97
N ILE A 195 29.87 10.40 1.51
CA ILE A 195 29.12 9.51 2.40
C ILE A 195 27.92 8.96 1.64
N PRO A 196 27.80 7.63 1.48
CA PRO A 196 26.59 7.04 0.92
C PRO A 196 25.38 7.51 1.71
N THR A 197 24.30 7.84 1.02
CA THR A 197 23.05 8.25 1.65
C THR A 197 21.87 7.65 0.91
N GLY A 198 20.79 7.40 1.64
CA GLY A 198 19.53 6.94 1.10
C GLY A 198 18.41 7.86 1.55
N SER A 199 17.45 8.08 0.67
CA SER A 199 16.19 8.76 0.99
C SER A 199 15.04 7.83 0.64
N VAL A 200 14.20 7.53 1.63
CA VAL A 200 13.08 6.61 1.47
C VAL A 200 11.77 7.32 1.79
N THR A 201 10.82 7.18 0.87
CA THR A 201 9.43 7.59 1.08
C THR A 201 8.53 6.40 0.81
N VAL A 202 7.71 6.02 1.78
CA VAL A 202 6.70 4.96 1.60
C VAL A 202 5.33 5.56 1.28
N ARG A 203 4.49 4.81 0.55
CA ARG A 203 3.10 5.18 0.22
C ARG A 203 2.16 4.40 1.14
N ILE A 204 1.83 4.94 2.31
CA ILE A 204 1.03 4.24 3.33
C ILE A 204 -0.41 4.76 3.40
N PRO A 205 -1.41 3.91 3.68
CA PRO A 205 -2.78 4.38 3.86
C PRO A 205 -2.92 5.12 5.18
N ASP A 206 -4.03 5.81 5.39
CA ASP A 206 -4.47 6.12 6.76
C ASP A 206 -4.57 4.83 7.59
N VAL A 207 -4.47 4.95 8.91
CA VAL A 207 -4.50 3.83 9.86
C VAL A 207 -5.80 3.02 9.73
N ALA A 208 -6.93 3.67 9.42
CA ALA A 208 -8.21 3.00 9.13
C ALA A 208 -8.23 2.24 7.79
N GLY A 209 -7.18 2.37 6.97
CA GLY A 209 -7.00 1.66 5.70
C GLY A 209 -5.98 0.52 5.76
N ILE A 210 -5.43 0.20 6.94
CA ILE A 210 -4.48 -0.91 7.12
C ILE A 210 -5.21 -2.26 7.18
N THR A 211 -6.35 -2.31 7.85
CA THR A 211 -7.21 -3.50 8.05
C THR A 211 -8.64 -3.19 7.61
N PRO A 212 -9.49 -4.22 7.38
CA PRO A 212 -10.92 -3.97 7.28
C PRO A 212 -11.47 -3.53 8.64
N PHE A 213 -12.62 -2.85 8.62
CA PHE A 213 -13.34 -2.47 9.83
C PHE A 213 -14.01 -3.67 10.51
N ASN A 214 -14.47 -4.65 9.72
CA ASN A 214 -15.03 -5.91 10.19
C ASN A 214 -14.01 -7.03 10.10
N ASP A 215 -14.30 -8.12 10.80
CA ASP A 215 -13.45 -9.30 10.80
C ASP A 215 -13.46 -9.99 9.44
N LEU A 216 -12.34 -10.66 9.14
CA LEU A 216 -12.29 -11.58 8.02
C LEU A 216 -13.12 -12.83 8.33
N PRO A 217 -13.63 -13.54 7.31
CA PRO A 217 -14.36 -14.79 7.52
C PRO A 217 -13.48 -15.82 8.25
N ASP A 218 -14.07 -16.56 9.19
CA ASP A 218 -13.40 -17.66 9.88
C ASP A 218 -13.11 -18.83 8.92
N GLU A 219 -13.92 -18.98 7.87
CA GLU A 219 -13.71 -20.00 6.84
C GLU A 219 -12.41 -19.73 6.06
N PRO A 220 -11.76 -20.78 5.53
CA PRO A 220 -10.63 -20.62 4.62
C PRO A 220 -11.01 -19.69 3.47
N HIS A 221 -10.34 -18.56 3.35
CA HIS A 221 -10.71 -17.51 2.41
C HIS A 221 -9.51 -17.04 1.60
N VAL A 222 -9.81 -16.39 0.48
CA VAL A 222 -8.81 -15.79 -0.41
C VAL A 222 -9.20 -14.37 -0.73
N LEU A 223 -8.28 -13.44 -0.49
CA LEU A 223 -8.44 -12.05 -0.87
C LEU A 223 -8.20 -11.88 -2.38
N LEU A 224 -9.25 -11.46 -3.08
CA LEU A 224 -9.22 -11.23 -4.51
C LEU A 224 -8.35 -10.02 -4.86
N PRO A 225 -7.74 -10.00 -6.05
CA PRO A 225 -6.90 -8.89 -6.46
C PRO A 225 -7.71 -7.61 -6.64
N TRP A 226 -7.06 -6.48 -6.40
CA TRP A 226 -7.60 -5.16 -6.72
C TRP A 226 -8.03 -5.06 -8.19
N GLY A 227 -9.14 -4.35 -8.40
CA GLY A 227 -9.58 -3.93 -9.72
C GLY A 227 -10.51 -2.75 -9.62
N LYS A 228 -11.31 -2.55 -10.66
CA LYS A 228 -12.20 -1.38 -10.73
C LYS A 228 -13.30 -1.46 -9.67
N ALA A 229 -13.78 -0.28 -9.30
CA ALA A 229 -14.97 -0.13 -8.47
C ALA A 229 -16.18 -0.76 -9.16
N ALA A 230 -16.85 -1.67 -8.47
CA ALA A 230 -18.14 -2.27 -8.81
C ALA A 230 -19.20 -1.74 -7.85
N GLN A 231 -20.20 -1.06 -8.39
CA GLN A 231 -21.37 -0.60 -7.63
C GLN A 231 -22.31 -1.78 -7.40
N ILE A 232 -22.90 -1.82 -6.21
CA ILE A 232 -23.83 -2.87 -5.80
C ILE A 232 -25.26 -2.35 -5.98
N SER A 233 -26.17 -3.24 -6.36
CA SER A 233 -27.58 -2.95 -6.57
C SER A 233 -28.43 -3.62 -5.49
N GLY A 234 -29.50 -2.95 -5.08
CA GLY A 234 -30.45 -3.44 -4.08
C GLY A 234 -30.03 -3.17 -2.63
N GLU A 235 -29.00 -2.36 -2.41
CA GLU A 235 -28.43 -2.02 -1.10
C GLU A 235 -29.46 -1.37 -0.17
N GLU A 236 -30.40 -0.60 -0.74
CA GLU A 236 -31.49 0.05 -0.02
C GLU A 236 -32.41 -0.95 0.70
N ASN A 237 -32.45 -2.21 0.24
CA ASN A 237 -33.22 -3.28 0.86
C ASN A 237 -32.46 -3.96 2.03
N HIS A 238 -31.22 -3.56 2.29
CA HIS A 238 -30.31 -4.18 3.25
C HIS A 238 -29.74 -3.17 4.26
N MET A 239 -30.45 -2.04 4.47
CA MET A 239 -30.04 -0.98 5.41
C MET A 239 -29.95 -1.46 6.87
N ASP A 240 -30.64 -2.53 7.24
CA ASP A 240 -30.57 -3.15 8.57
C ASP A 240 -29.18 -3.73 8.89
N VAL A 241 -28.48 -4.21 7.84
CA VAL A 241 -27.09 -4.67 7.88
C VAL A 241 -26.14 -3.49 7.73
N LEU A 242 -26.33 -2.67 6.70
CA LEU A 242 -25.39 -1.60 6.32
C LEU A 242 -25.19 -0.55 7.41
N ARG A 243 -26.24 -0.22 8.18
CA ARG A 243 -26.16 0.74 9.30
C ARG A 243 -25.17 0.34 10.40
N ARG A 244 -24.83 -0.94 10.53
CA ARG A 244 -23.81 -1.42 11.51
C ARG A 244 -22.40 -0.95 11.13
N PHE A 245 -22.20 -0.61 9.86
CA PHE A 245 -20.92 -0.18 9.32
C PHE A 245 -20.89 1.33 9.03
N SER A 246 -22.04 1.95 8.74
CA SER A 246 -22.12 3.37 8.36
C SER A 246 -22.22 4.33 9.56
N LEU A 247 -21.31 4.20 10.54
CA LEU A 247 -21.21 5.15 11.65
C LEU A 247 -20.49 6.43 11.19
N GLY A 248 -21.28 7.47 10.88
CA GLY A 248 -20.79 8.80 10.51
C GLY A 248 -20.54 8.99 9.01
N SER A 249 -19.95 10.13 8.63
CA SER A 249 -19.77 10.53 7.23
C SER A 249 -18.54 9.91 6.54
N ASP A 250 -17.63 9.31 7.30
CA ASP A 250 -16.34 8.86 6.79
C ASP A 250 -16.45 7.48 6.15
N PRO A 251 -15.90 7.30 4.93
CA PRO A 251 -15.89 5.99 4.29
C PRO A 251 -15.13 4.96 5.11
N ARG A 252 -15.67 3.73 5.19
CA ARG A 252 -15.01 2.61 5.88
C ARG A 252 -14.60 1.54 4.89
N ASN A 253 -13.38 1.05 5.04
CA ASN A 253 -12.91 -0.13 4.33
C ASN A 253 -13.44 -1.38 5.05
N VAL A 254 -14.04 -2.31 4.33
CA VAL A 254 -14.64 -3.54 4.87
C VAL A 254 -14.28 -4.74 4.01
N ALA A 255 -14.27 -5.92 4.63
CA ALA A 255 -14.23 -7.21 3.99
C ALA A 255 -15.63 -7.60 3.51
N ALA A 256 -15.77 -7.80 2.20
CA ALA A 256 -16.97 -8.33 1.59
C ALA A 256 -16.71 -9.71 0.99
N THR A 257 -17.63 -10.63 1.16
CA THR A 257 -17.55 -11.96 0.53
C THR A 257 -18.42 -11.98 -0.73
N LEU A 258 -17.93 -12.66 -1.76
CA LEU A 258 -18.58 -12.74 -3.06
C LEU A 258 -19.10 -14.15 -3.31
N HIS A 259 -20.36 -14.24 -3.72
CA HIS A 259 -21.05 -15.53 -3.91
C HIS A 259 -21.69 -15.56 -5.29
N VAL A 260 -21.55 -16.68 -6.00
CA VAL A 260 -22.26 -16.87 -7.27
C VAL A 260 -23.67 -17.36 -6.96
N VAL A 261 -24.67 -16.62 -7.42
CA VAL A 261 -26.09 -16.96 -7.23
C VAL A 261 -26.82 -16.95 -8.57
N ASP A 262 -27.82 -17.84 -8.70
CA ASP A 262 -28.74 -17.82 -9.83
C ASP A 262 -30.04 -17.14 -9.39
N GLU A 263 -30.23 -15.88 -9.76
CA GLU A 263 -31.43 -15.14 -9.42
C GLU A 263 -32.59 -15.51 -10.36
N PRO A 264 -33.72 -15.98 -9.81
CA PRO A 264 -34.89 -16.29 -10.63
C PRO A 264 -35.45 -15.00 -11.25
N ARG A 265 -35.67 -15.01 -12.56
CA ARG A 265 -36.39 -13.93 -13.23
C ARG A 265 -37.89 -14.16 -13.17
N LYS A 266 -38.66 -13.06 -13.15
CA LYS A 266 -40.12 -13.10 -13.33
C LYS A 266 -40.53 -13.80 -14.63
N THR A 267 -39.71 -13.68 -15.67
CA THR A 267 -39.87 -14.37 -16.96
C THR A 267 -38.49 -14.74 -17.53
N GLY A 268 -38.37 -15.95 -18.08
CA GLY A 268 -37.15 -16.46 -18.69
C GLY A 268 -36.20 -17.20 -17.73
N ALA A 269 -35.00 -17.50 -18.22
CA ALA A 269 -33.98 -18.20 -17.45
C ALA A 269 -33.42 -17.36 -16.29
N ALA A 270 -33.01 -18.04 -15.22
CA ALA A 270 -32.34 -17.42 -14.08
C ALA A 270 -31.07 -16.67 -14.53
N VAL A 271 -30.74 -15.59 -13.83
CA VAL A 271 -29.52 -14.82 -14.08
C VAL A 271 -28.46 -15.22 -13.08
N ARG A 272 -27.36 -15.74 -13.60
CA ARG A 272 -26.15 -15.90 -12.80
C ARG A 272 -25.56 -14.52 -12.48
N GLN A 273 -25.48 -14.20 -11.20
CA GLN A 273 -24.96 -12.93 -10.69
C GLN A 273 -23.99 -13.15 -9.52
N VAL A 274 -23.22 -12.11 -9.21
CA VAL A 274 -22.36 -12.09 -8.03
C VAL A 274 -23.10 -11.33 -6.92
N GLU A 275 -23.48 -12.07 -5.88
CA GLU A 275 -24.01 -11.54 -4.63
C GLU A 275 -22.88 -11.09 -3.72
N VAL A 276 -23.11 -9.99 -3.00
CA VAL A 276 -22.16 -9.41 -2.05
C VAL A 276 -22.73 -9.56 -0.65
N ARG A 277 -21.89 -10.05 0.27
CA ARG A 277 -22.25 -10.17 1.69
C ARG A 277 -21.23 -9.48 2.59
N LEU A 278 -21.71 -8.90 3.68
CA LEU A 278 -20.92 -8.40 4.80
C LEU A 278 -21.28 -9.22 6.04
N ASP A 279 -20.28 -9.73 6.75
CA ASP A 279 -20.47 -10.60 7.93
C ASP A 279 -21.49 -11.72 7.69
N GLY A 280 -21.42 -12.35 6.52
CA GLY A 280 -22.31 -13.42 6.10
C GLY A 280 -23.73 -12.98 5.69
N GLN A 281 -24.08 -11.70 5.82
CA GLN A 281 -25.40 -11.17 5.45
C GLN A 281 -25.39 -10.51 4.07
N ARG A 282 -26.38 -10.82 3.24
CA ARG A 282 -26.55 -10.22 1.90
C ARG A 282 -26.75 -8.70 2.00
N VAL A 283 -25.98 -7.97 1.19
CA VAL A 283 -26.09 -6.51 1.06
C VAL A 283 -26.39 -6.04 -0.37
N GLY A 284 -26.53 -6.97 -1.31
CA GLY A 284 -26.98 -6.70 -2.66
C GLY A 284 -26.28 -7.58 -3.69
N VAL A 285 -26.44 -7.23 -4.96
CA VAL A 285 -25.84 -7.95 -6.09
C VAL A 285 -25.13 -6.99 -7.03
N MET A 286 -24.08 -7.47 -7.70
CA MET A 286 -23.48 -6.74 -8.81
C MET A 286 -24.42 -6.76 -10.01
N SER A 287 -24.41 -5.70 -10.82
CA SER A 287 -25.12 -5.69 -12.10
C SER A 287 -24.71 -6.89 -12.98
N LYS A 288 -25.59 -7.34 -13.88
CA LYS A 288 -25.29 -8.47 -14.77
C LYS A 288 -23.98 -8.26 -15.55
N ALA A 289 -23.79 -7.06 -16.11
CA ALA A 289 -22.61 -6.74 -16.92
C ALA A 289 -21.30 -6.84 -16.12
N ILE A 290 -21.32 -6.46 -14.84
CA ILE A 290 -20.16 -6.59 -13.95
C ILE A 290 -19.99 -8.06 -13.52
N SER A 291 -21.09 -8.73 -13.16
CA SER A 291 -21.09 -10.15 -12.76
C SER A 291 -20.48 -11.04 -13.84
N ASP A 292 -20.87 -10.86 -15.11
CA ASP A 292 -20.34 -11.62 -16.25
C ASP A 292 -18.81 -11.47 -16.40
N GLN A 293 -18.19 -10.40 -15.87
CA GLN A 293 -16.75 -10.16 -15.95
C GLN A 293 -15.95 -10.77 -14.79
N ILE A 294 -16.61 -11.22 -13.71
CA ILE A 294 -15.96 -11.61 -12.45
C ILE A 294 -16.43 -13.01 -11.97
N VAL A 295 -17.58 -13.50 -12.46
CA VAL A 295 -18.20 -14.76 -11.99
C VAL A 295 -17.25 -15.96 -12.05
N ASP A 296 -16.44 -16.07 -13.09
CA ASP A 296 -15.49 -17.18 -13.25
C ASP A 296 -14.38 -17.15 -12.20
N LEU A 297 -13.92 -15.95 -11.80
CA LEU A 297 -12.94 -15.79 -10.73
C LEU A 297 -13.52 -16.21 -9.37
N VAL A 298 -14.76 -15.81 -9.09
CA VAL A 298 -15.47 -16.16 -7.85
C VAL A 298 -15.71 -17.68 -7.80
N ALA A 299 -16.22 -18.25 -8.89
CA ALA A 299 -16.45 -19.69 -9.00
C ALA A 299 -15.15 -20.51 -8.94
N TYR A 300 -14.05 -20.00 -9.48
CA TYR A 300 -12.75 -20.65 -9.40
C TYR A 300 -12.27 -20.76 -7.95
N VAL A 301 -12.33 -19.66 -7.18
CA VAL A 301 -11.91 -19.67 -5.76
C VAL A 301 -12.83 -20.52 -4.90
N ASP A 302 -14.14 -20.44 -5.12
CA ASP A 302 -15.13 -21.29 -4.44
C ASP A 302 -14.91 -22.78 -4.75
N GLY A 303 -14.59 -23.13 -6.00
CA GLY A 303 -14.24 -24.48 -6.42
C GLY A 303 -12.96 -25.04 -5.78
N LEU A 304 -12.10 -24.18 -5.21
CA LEU A 304 -10.95 -24.58 -4.38
C LEU A 304 -11.33 -24.80 -2.90
N GLY A 305 -12.62 -24.72 -2.55
CA GLY A 305 -13.12 -24.82 -1.18
C GLY A 305 -12.74 -23.61 -0.33
N ARG A 306 -12.58 -22.43 -0.95
CA ARG A 306 -12.20 -21.20 -0.26
C ARG A 306 -13.19 -20.09 -0.55
N LEU A 307 -13.46 -19.24 0.45
CA LEU A 307 -14.38 -18.13 0.31
C LEU A 307 -13.72 -16.93 -0.42
N PRO A 308 -14.30 -16.42 -1.52
CA PRO A 308 -13.78 -15.26 -2.22
C PRO A 308 -14.07 -13.97 -1.43
N VAL A 309 -13.02 -13.31 -0.94
CA VAL A 309 -13.11 -12.04 -0.20
C VAL A 309 -12.63 -10.90 -1.08
N ALA A 310 -13.37 -9.80 -1.14
CA ALA A 310 -13.01 -8.59 -1.82
C ALA A 310 -12.94 -7.41 -0.84
N ARG A 311 -12.15 -6.41 -1.21
CA ARG A 311 -12.13 -5.14 -0.49
C ARG A 311 -13.33 -4.33 -0.92
N ALA A 312 -14.05 -3.76 0.03
CA ALA A 312 -15.15 -2.87 -0.25
C ALA A 312 -15.06 -1.61 0.58
N ILE A 313 -15.72 -0.56 0.10
CA ILE A 313 -15.85 0.72 0.79
C ILE A 313 -17.32 0.96 1.03
N ILE A 314 -17.69 1.23 2.27
CA ILE A 314 -19.02 1.68 2.65
C ILE A 314 -18.97 3.17 2.91
N LYS A 315 -19.90 3.90 2.30
CA LYS A 315 -20.10 5.32 2.53
C LYS A 315 -21.58 5.61 2.73
N GLY A 316 -21.90 6.43 3.71
CA GLY A 316 -23.28 6.87 3.93
C GLY A 316 -23.60 7.09 5.39
N SER A 317 -24.89 7.09 5.71
CA SER A 317 -25.43 7.24 7.05
C SER A 317 -26.49 6.17 7.32
N ASP A 318 -27.06 6.18 8.53
CA ASP A 318 -28.18 5.31 8.91
C ASP A 318 -29.40 5.42 7.99
N LEU A 319 -29.53 6.50 7.21
CA LEU A 319 -30.63 6.71 6.27
C LEU A 319 -30.35 6.14 4.87
N ARG A 320 -29.09 6.10 4.46
CA ARG A 320 -28.66 5.63 3.14
C ARG A 320 -27.19 5.28 3.18
N ALA A 321 -26.86 4.08 2.76
CA ALA A 321 -25.50 3.60 2.61
C ALA A 321 -25.28 3.04 1.20
N GLU A 322 -24.07 3.22 0.70
CA GLU A 322 -23.60 2.72 -0.59
C GLU A 322 -22.33 1.90 -0.35
N VAL A 323 -22.25 0.75 -0.99
CA VAL A 323 -21.16 -0.21 -0.97
C VAL A 323 -20.53 -0.26 -2.35
N THR A 324 -19.23 -0.05 -2.38
CA THR A 324 -18.44 -0.21 -3.60
C THR A 324 -17.43 -1.33 -3.39
N VAL A 325 -17.51 -2.39 -4.18
CA VAL A 325 -16.55 -3.50 -4.15
C VAL A 325 -15.42 -3.25 -5.13
N ARG A 326 -14.19 -3.58 -4.76
CA ARG A 326 -12.98 -3.39 -5.56
C ARG A 326 -12.37 -4.74 -5.89
N VAL A 327 -12.53 -5.17 -7.13
CA VAL A 327 -12.14 -6.52 -7.56
C VAL A 327 -11.70 -6.53 -9.03
N ALA A 328 -10.66 -7.30 -9.32
CA ALA A 328 -10.20 -7.54 -10.68
C ALA A 328 -11.23 -8.33 -11.49
N ARG A 329 -11.37 -7.98 -12.77
CA ARG A 329 -12.08 -8.84 -13.73
C ARG A 329 -11.29 -10.12 -13.94
N THR A 330 -11.96 -11.22 -14.25
CA THR A 330 -11.32 -12.52 -14.50
C THR A 330 -10.16 -12.41 -15.50
N ALA A 331 -10.38 -11.68 -16.60
CA ALA A 331 -9.37 -11.49 -17.65
C ALA A 331 -8.16 -10.64 -17.22
N ASP A 332 -8.29 -9.84 -16.15
CA ASP A 332 -7.22 -8.98 -15.65
C ASP A 332 -6.48 -9.63 -14.47
N VAL A 333 -6.75 -10.90 -14.12
CA VAL A 333 -6.06 -11.60 -13.03
C VAL A 333 -4.68 -12.12 -13.48
N PRO A 334 -3.58 -11.76 -12.80
CA PRO A 334 -2.25 -12.18 -13.16
C PRO A 334 -2.05 -13.64 -12.84
N GLN A 335 -1.26 -14.29 -13.70
CA GLN A 335 -0.96 -15.70 -13.61
C GLN A 335 -0.40 -16.10 -12.24
N ARG A 336 0.56 -15.36 -11.71
CA ARG A 336 1.17 -15.63 -10.40
C ARG A 336 0.20 -15.52 -9.22
N TRP A 337 -0.86 -14.71 -9.30
CA TRP A 337 -1.90 -14.74 -8.28
C TRP A 337 -2.72 -16.03 -8.40
N LEU A 338 -3.00 -16.49 -9.62
CA LEU A 338 -3.63 -17.79 -9.83
C LEU A 338 -2.74 -18.91 -9.28
N ASP A 339 -1.42 -18.82 -9.49
CA ASP A 339 -0.46 -19.81 -9.00
C ASP A 339 -0.33 -19.81 -7.47
N SER A 340 -0.51 -18.66 -6.80
CA SER A 340 -0.42 -18.56 -5.34
C SER A 340 -1.65 -19.12 -4.62
N VAL A 341 -2.80 -19.19 -5.31
CA VAL A 341 -4.04 -19.73 -4.73
C VAL A 341 -4.28 -21.19 -5.10
N ARG A 342 -3.59 -21.73 -6.11
CA ARG A 342 -3.66 -23.16 -6.46
C ARG A 342 -3.21 -24.03 -5.28
N PRO A 343 -3.85 -25.20 -5.07
CA PRO A 343 -3.32 -26.21 -4.16
C PRO A 343 -1.91 -26.57 -4.59
N GLN A 344 -0.96 -26.59 -3.67
CA GLN A 344 0.35 -27.18 -3.97
C GLN A 344 0.12 -28.69 -4.12
N GLU A 345 0.17 -29.19 -5.36
CA GLU A 345 0.19 -30.64 -5.58
C GLU A 345 1.43 -31.21 -4.86
N GLY A 346 1.18 -32.10 -3.91
CA GLY A 346 2.21 -32.66 -3.04
C GLY A 346 3.34 -33.31 -3.83
N THR A 347 4.57 -33.01 -3.41
CA THR A 347 5.76 -33.80 -3.76
C THR A 347 5.82 -35.07 -2.94
#